data_AF-A3JW65-F1
#
_entry.id   AF-A3JW65-F1
#
_cell.length_a   1.000
_cell.length_b   1.000
_cell.length_c   1.000
_cell.angle_alpha   90.00
_cell.angle_beta   90.00
_cell.angle_gamma   90.00
#
_symmetry.space_group_name_H-M   'P 1'
#
loop_
_entity.id
_entity.type
_entity.pdbx_description
1 polymer ?
#
loop_
_entity_poly.entity_id
_entity_poly.type
_entity_poly.pdbx_seq_one_letter_code
_entity_poly.pdbx_strand_id
1 'polypeptide(L)'
;MAKNSQKPTQLQDLRSIIEEYVDLKSLNRKPLFEAFDSLFSIVGEKPVGDYTRGDARQYVRVYGSKVKTTSVRRRLNSINAVFNYAIYELALPHRNPFSRILIKGEGKDATTREPFSVAELKKLYCSTLGLT
;
A
#
# COMPACT_ATOMS: atom_id res chain seq x y z
N MET A 1 -22.57 -25.84 -21.21
CA MET A 1 -22.17 -24.51 -21.71
C MET A 1 -22.55 -23.47 -20.68
N ALA A 2 -21.66 -23.17 -19.73
CA ALA A 2 -21.90 -22.11 -18.75
C ALA A 2 -21.48 -20.78 -19.38
N LYS A 3 -22.43 -19.85 -19.47
CA LYS A 3 -22.18 -18.49 -19.97
C LYS A 3 -21.24 -17.81 -18.98
N ASN A 4 -20.00 -17.60 -19.39
CA ASN A 4 -19.04 -16.79 -18.64
C ASN A 4 -19.47 -15.33 -18.82
N SER A 5 -20.31 -14.84 -17.91
CA SER A 5 -20.74 -13.44 -17.86
C SER A 5 -19.57 -12.58 -17.38
N GLN A 6 -18.55 -12.41 -18.22
CA GLN A 6 -17.48 -11.45 -17.97
C GLN A 6 -18.11 -10.05 -17.98
N LYS A 7 -18.22 -9.44 -16.79
CA LYS A 7 -18.51 -8.01 -16.68
C LYS A 7 -17.47 -7.22 -17.47
N PRO A 8 -17.84 -6.10 -18.10
CA PRO A 8 -16.89 -5.27 -18.83
C PRO A 8 -15.72 -4.92 -17.91
N THR A 9 -14.51 -5.14 -18.43
CA THR A 9 -13.22 -5.07 -17.74
C THR A 9 -13.02 -3.84 -16.85
N GLN A 10 -13.49 -2.67 -17.30
CA GLN A 10 -13.34 -1.40 -16.59
C GLN A 10 -14.29 -1.26 -15.40
N LEU A 11 -15.32 -2.10 -15.32
CA LEU A 11 -16.36 -2.09 -14.30
C LEU A 11 -16.11 -3.09 -13.17
N GLN A 12 -14.92 -3.71 -13.14
CA GLN A 12 -14.57 -4.65 -12.09
C GLN A 12 -14.26 -3.93 -10.77
N ASP A 13 -14.81 -4.51 -9.70
CA ASP A 13 -14.61 -4.05 -8.34
C ASP A 13 -13.18 -4.34 -7.87
N LEU A 14 -12.51 -3.32 -7.35
CA LEU A 14 -11.11 -3.40 -6.95
C LEU A 14 -10.92 -4.29 -5.70
N ARG A 15 -11.90 -4.41 -4.81
CA ARG A 15 -11.81 -5.32 -3.65
C ARG A 15 -11.70 -6.78 -4.09
N SER A 16 -12.52 -7.16 -5.07
CA SER A 16 -12.49 -8.51 -5.65
C SER A 16 -11.13 -8.84 -6.28
N ILE A 17 -10.53 -7.88 -7.00
CA ILE A 17 -9.19 -8.03 -7.60
C ILE A 17 -8.10 -8.19 -6.52
N ILE A 18 -8.22 -7.48 -5.40
CA ILE A 18 -7.26 -7.58 -4.29
C ILE A 18 -7.33 -8.98 -3.66
N GLU A 19 -8.53 -9.50 -3.41
CA GLU A 19 -8.73 -10.86 -2.87
C GLU A 19 -8.09 -11.91 -3.79
N GLU A 20 -8.40 -11.85 -5.08
CA GLU A 20 -7.82 -12.75 -6.08
C GLU A 20 -6.28 -12.66 -6.11
N TYR A 21 -5.73 -11.44 -6.08
CA TYR A 21 -4.29 -11.22 -6.08
C TYR A 21 -3.61 -11.80 -4.82
N VAL A 22 -4.25 -11.67 -3.66
CA VAL A 22 -3.76 -12.26 -2.40
C VAL A 22 -3.71 -13.77 -2.50
N ASP A 23 -4.79 -14.38 -2.98
CA ASP A 23 -4.93 -15.83 -3.04
C ASP A 23 -3.94 -16.44 -4.02
N LEU A 24 -3.77 -15.82 -5.20
CA LEU A 24 -2.82 -16.29 -6.22
C LEU A 24 -1.35 -16.19 -5.79
N LYS A 25 -1.01 -15.15 -5.02
CA LYS A 25 0.38 -14.90 -4.58
C LYS A 25 0.65 -15.41 -3.17
N SER A 26 -0.33 -16.02 -2.50
CA SER A 26 -0.25 -16.46 -1.10
C SER A 26 0.33 -15.38 -0.17
N LEU A 27 -0.12 -14.13 -0.33
CA LEU A 27 0.47 -12.98 0.37
C LEU A 27 -0.10 -12.81 1.77
N ASN A 28 0.68 -12.13 2.62
CA ASN A 28 0.13 -11.60 3.86
C ASN A 28 -0.92 -10.51 3.53
N ARG A 29 -2.17 -10.80 3.90
CA ARG A 29 -3.34 -9.94 3.68
C ARG A 29 -3.17 -8.57 4.33
N LYS A 30 -2.76 -8.55 5.59
CA LYS A 30 -2.89 -7.36 6.45
C LYS A 30 -2.20 -6.12 5.88
N PRO A 31 -0.92 -6.15 5.46
CA PRO A 31 -0.27 -4.97 4.91
C PRO A 31 -0.89 -4.47 3.60
N LEU A 32 -1.43 -5.39 2.79
CA LEU A 32 -2.05 -5.06 1.52
C LEU A 32 -3.40 -4.38 1.74
N PHE A 33 -4.29 -4.99 2.52
CA PHE A 33 -5.60 -4.43 2.85
C PHE A 33 -5.48 -3.07 3.54
N GLU A 34 -4.58 -2.92 4.51
CA GLU A 34 -4.32 -1.62 5.14
C GLU A 34 -3.88 -0.54 4.13
N ALA A 35 -3.17 -0.90 3.05
CA ALA A 35 -2.83 0.04 2.00
C ALA A 35 -4.07 0.47 1.21
N PHE A 36 -4.94 -0.47 0.88
CA PHE A 36 -6.17 -0.21 0.12
C PHE A 36 -7.24 0.49 0.95
N ASP A 37 -7.44 0.13 2.22
CA ASP A 37 -8.35 0.84 3.12
C ASP A 37 -7.93 2.31 3.28
N SER A 38 -6.61 2.57 3.37
CA SER A 38 -6.10 3.93 3.40
C SER A 38 -6.30 4.68 2.07
N LEU A 39 -6.28 3.97 0.94
CA LEU A 39 -6.58 4.56 -0.36
C LEU A 39 -8.07 4.90 -0.47
N PHE A 40 -8.93 3.94 -0.18
CA PHE A 40 -10.39 4.08 -0.23
C PHE A 40 -10.90 5.19 0.67
N SER A 41 -10.37 5.29 1.89
CA SER A 41 -10.73 6.39 2.80
C SER A 41 -10.32 7.78 2.30
N ILE A 42 -9.36 7.90 1.37
CA ILE A 42 -8.86 9.19 0.88
C ILE A 42 -9.46 9.60 -0.47
N VAL A 43 -9.65 8.64 -1.39
CA VAL A 43 -10.11 8.92 -2.76
C VAL A 43 -11.44 8.26 -3.11
N GLY A 44 -12.03 7.49 -2.20
CA GLY A 44 -13.24 6.71 -2.40
C GLY A 44 -12.96 5.34 -3.05
N GLU A 45 -13.93 4.44 -2.92
CA GLU A 45 -13.96 3.18 -3.66
C GLU A 45 -14.49 3.43 -5.06
N LYS A 46 -13.74 2.96 -6.06
CA LYS A 46 -14.06 3.10 -7.48
C LYS A 46 -13.77 1.78 -8.20
N PRO A 47 -14.39 1.54 -9.37
CA PRO A 47 -13.92 0.53 -10.30
C PRO A 47 -12.44 0.72 -10.64
N VAL A 48 -11.74 -0.38 -10.93
CA VAL A 48 -10.29 -0.34 -11.17
C VAL A 48 -9.88 0.61 -12.31
N GLY A 49 -10.73 0.77 -13.33
CA GLY A 49 -10.49 1.64 -14.48
C GLY A 49 -10.65 3.15 -14.21
N ASP A 50 -11.32 3.51 -13.10
CA ASP A 50 -11.69 4.90 -12.81
C ASP A 50 -10.65 5.63 -11.94
N TYR A 51 -9.61 4.92 -11.49
CA TYR A 51 -8.51 5.54 -10.74
C TYR A 51 -7.60 6.33 -11.68
N THR A 52 -7.35 7.58 -11.29
CA THR A 52 -6.58 8.52 -12.08
C THR A 52 -5.23 8.83 -11.46
N ARG A 53 -4.33 9.43 -12.24
CA ARG A 53 -3.08 9.99 -11.72
C ARG A 53 -3.34 11.09 -10.67
N GLY A 54 -4.49 11.77 -10.76
CA GLY A 54 -4.96 12.75 -9.77
C GLY A 54 -5.21 12.10 -8.40
N ASP A 55 -5.88 10.94 -8.39
CA ASP A 55 -6.12 10.16 -7.18
C ASP A 55 -4.81 9.73 -6.52
N ALA A 56 -3.84 9.25 -7.31
CA ALA A 56 -2.53 8.88 -6.79
C ALA A 56 -1.78 10.06 -6.15
N ARG A 57 -1.86 11.26 -6.75
CA ARG A 57 -1.29 12.49 -6.18
C ARG A 57 -2.02 12.92 -4.90
N GLN A 58 -3.34 12.81 -4.87
CA GLN A 58 -4.15 13.10 -3.69
C GLN A 58 -3.82 12.15 -2.54
N TYR A 59 -3.72 10.85 -2.82
CA TYR A 59 -3.31 9.84 -1.85
C TYR A 59 -1.95 10.20 -1.22
N VAL A 60 -0.92 10.49 -2.02
CA VAL A 60 0.40 10.87 -1.49
C VAL A 60 0.35 12.14 -0.67
N ARG A 61 -0.40 13.16 -1.11
CA ARG A 61 -0.53 14.43 -0.38
C ARG A 61 -1.18 14.21 0.99
N VAL A 62 -2.31 13.50 1.04
CA VAL A 62 -3.10 13.33 2.26
C VAL A 62 -2.45 12.31 3.19
N TYR A 63 -2.09 11.13 2.68
CA TYR A 63 -1.46 10.08 3.49
C TYR A 63 -0.07 10.51 3.97
N GLY A 64 0.73 11.13 3.08
CA GLY A 64 2.07 11.61 3.40
C GLY A 64 2.10 12.78 4.40
N SER A 65 0.99 13.48 4.63
CA SER A 65 0.91 14.47 5.71
C SER A 65 0.88 13.85 7.11
N LYS A 66 0.62 12.54 7.22
CA LYS A 66 0.40 11.84 8.49
C LYS A 66 1.54 10.88 8.86
N VAL A 67 2.38 10.50 7.89
CA VAL A 67 3.38 9.44 8.08
C VAL A 67 4.69 9.78 7.38
N LYS A 68 5.77 9.11 7.79
CA LYS A 68 7.08 9.23 7.16
C LYS A 68 7.08 8.78 5.69
N THR A 69 7.93 9.37 4.87
CA THR A 69 8.02 9.12 3.42
C THR A 69 8.30 7.65 3.08
N THR A 70 9.06 6.95 3.91
CA THR A 70 9.32 5.50 3.78
C THR A 70 8.05 4.66 3.90
N SER A 71 7.14 5.03 4.81
CA SER A 71 5.83 4.38 4.96
C SER A 71 4.93 4.67 3.75
N VAL A 72 4.92 5.90 3.23
CA VAL A 72 4.20 6.25 2.00
C VAL A 72 4.67 5.39 0.84
N ARG A 73 6.00 5.28 0.63
CA ARG A 73 6.57 4.45 -0.44
C ARG A 73 6.19 2.98 -0.30
N ARG A 74 6.24 2.42 0.91
CA ARG A 74 5.83 1.03 1.16
C ARG A 74 4.38 0.79 0.76
N ARG A 75 3.45 1.67 1.13
CA ARG A 75 2.04 1.55 0.75
C ARG A 75 1.83 1.73 -0.76
N LEU A 76 2.50 2.71 -1.38
CA LEU A 76 2.46 2.89 -2.83
C LEU A 76 2.96 1.67 -3.58
N ASN A 77 3.99 0.97 -3.09
CA ASN A 77 4.48 -0.25 -3.72
C ASN A 77 3.42 -1.36 -3.70
N SER A 78 2.71 -1.53 -2.58
CA SER A 78 1.58 -2.47 -2.47
C SER A 78 0.45 -2.12 -3.44
N ILE A 79 0.04 -0.85 -3.48
CA ILE A 79 -1.00 -0.37 -4.40
C ILE A 79 -0.57 -0.58 -5.86
N ASN A 80 0.65 -0.16 -6.20
CA ASN A 80 1.21 -0.28 -7.54
C ASN A 80 1.27 -1.74 -8.02
N ALA A 81 1.56 -2.69 -7.13
CA ALA A 81 1.60 -4.11 -7.47
C ALA A 81 0.23 -4.64 -7.92
N VAL A 82 -0.83 -4.36 -7.17
CA VAL A 82 -2.20 -4.78 -7.52
C VAL A 82 -2.70 -4.07 -8.77
N PHE A 83 -2.44 -2.77 -8.93
CA PHE A 83 -2.83 -2.08 -10.17
C PHE A 83 -2.08 -2.61 -11.40
N ASN A 84 -0.81 -2.99 -11.27
CA ASN A 84 -0.10 -3.65 -12.36
C ASN A 84 -0.71 -5.02 -12.66
N TYR A 85 -0.99 -5.83 -11.65
CA TYR A 85 -1.68 -7.10 -11.80
C TYR A 85 -3.00 -6.92 -12.56
N ALA A 86 -3.86 -6.01 -12.09
CA ALA A 86 -5.14 -5.73 -12.73
C ALA A 86 -4.98 -5.29 -14.18
N ILE A 87 -4.00 -4.43 -14.49
CA ILE A 87 -3.78 -3.98 -15.87
C ILE A 87 -3.35 -5.14 -16.78
N TYR A 88 -2.47 -6.02 -16.31
CA TYR A 88 -2.01 -7.15 -17.10
C TYR A 88 -3.08 -8.23 -17.30
N GLU A 89 -3.78 -8.62 -16.23
CA GLU A 89 -4.80 -9.68 -16.30
C GLU A 89 -6.09 -9.22 -16.98
N LEU A 90 -6.50 -7.98 -16.73
CA LEU A 90 -7.74 -7.44 -17.26
C LEU A 90 -7.53 -6.77 -18.63
N ALA A 91 -6.29 -6.61 -19.10
CA ALA A 91 -5.98 -5.89 -20.35
C ALA A 91 -6.57 -4.46 -20.37
N LEU A 92 -6.46 -3.74 -19.25
CA LEU A 92 -6.94 -2.36 -19.16
C LEU A 92 -6.15 -1.47 -20.14
N PRO A 93 -6.83 -0.57 -20.89
CA PRO A 93 -6.19 0.19 -21.97
C PRO A 93 -5.30 1.34 -21.47
N HIS A 94 -5.25 1.59 -20.16
CA HIS A 94 -4.54 2.72 -19.59
C HIS A 94 -3.35 2.29 -18.72
N ARG A 95 -2.39 3.21 -18.58
CA ARG A 95 -1.24 3.02 -17.70
C ARG A 95 -1.65 3.03 -16.23
N ASN A 96 -0.85 2.38 -15.38
CA ASN A 96 -1.04 2.38 -13.93
C ASN A 96 -0.94 3.81 -13.36
N PRO A 97 -2.00 4.36 -12.75
CA PRO A 97 -1.99 5.71 -12.20
C PRO A 97 -1.01 5.87 -11.01
N PHE A 98 -0.72 4.81 -10.27
CA PHE A 98 0.19 4.79 -9.11
C PHE A 98 1.65 4.49 -9.48
N SER A 99 1.93 4.24 -10.76
CA SER A 99 3.30 3.99 -11.22
C SER A 99 4.21 5.20 -11.09
N ARG A 100 5.41 4.98 -10.54
CA ARG A 100 6.49 5.98 -10.44
C ARG A 100 6.02 7.33 -9.87
N ILE A 101 5.19 7.29 -8.82
CA ILE A 101 4.78 8.51 -8.11
C ILE A 101 5.97 9.07 -7.33
N LEU A 102 6.22 10.37 -7.52
CA LEU A 102 7.23 11.11 -6.78
C LEU A 102 6.69 11.54 -5.42
N ILE A 103 7.47 11.32 -4.36
CA ILE A 103 7.17 11.79 -3.01
C ILE A 103 8.10 12.96 -2.72
N LYS A 104 7.55 14.11 -2.33
CA LYS A 104 8.35 15.31 -2.02
C LYS A 104 9.22 15.03 -0.80
N GLY A 105 10.52 15.26 -0.93
CA GLY A 105 11.47 15.08 0.17
C GLY A 105 11.64 13.64 0.64
N GLU A 106 11.37 12.67 -0.24
CA GLU A 106 11.52 11.24 0.08
C GLU A 106 12.89 10.91 0.68
N GLY A 107 12.87 10.23 1.83
CA GLY A 107 14.06 9.84 2.57
C GLY A 107 14.67 10.93 3.45
N LYS A 108 14.27 12.21 3.33
CA LYS A 108 14.82 13.30 4.15
C LYS A 108 14.36 13.27 5.61
N ASP A 109 13.28 12.55 5.90
CA ASP A 109 12.72 12.33 7.24
C ASP A 109 13.12 10.97 7.85
N ALA A 110 14.05 10.28 7.19
CA ALA A 110 14.66 9.05 7.69
C ALA A 110 15.56 9.38 8.89
N THR A 111 15.46 8.56 9.93
CA THR A 111 16.28 8.63 11.14
C THR A 111 16.94 7.28 11.33
N THR A 112 18.26 7.25 11.47
CA THR A 112 18.99 6.02 11.77
C THR A 112 18.61 5.53 13.16
N ARG A 113 18.38 4.22 13.30
CA ARG A 113 18.15 3.61 14.60
C ARG A 113 19.51 3.24 15.19
N GLU A 114 19.88 3.91 16.28
CA GLU A 114 21.08 3.58 17.02
C GLU A 114 20.84 2.32 17.90
N PRO A 115 21.86 1.46 18.07
CA PRO A 115 21.79 0.36 19.02
C PRO A 115 21.79 0.92 20.45
N PHE A 116 21.21 0.15 21.37
CA PHE A 116 21.30 0.47 22.79
C PHE A 116 22.76 0.41 23.27
N SER A 117 23.15 1.36 24.10
CA SER A 117 24.41 1.31 24.83
C SER A 117 24.40 0.18 25.87
N VAL A 118 25.58 -0.26 26.29
CA VAL A 118 25.72 -1.30 27.34
C VAL A 118 25.03 -0.89 28.65
N ALA A 119 25.05 0.39 28.99
CA ALA A 119 24.39 0.92 30.18
C ALA A 119 22.85 0.83 30.08
N GLU A 120 22.28 1.18 28.93
CA GLU A 120 20.84 1.06 28.67
C GLU A 120 20.39 -0.41 28.67
N LEU A 121 21.21 -1.31 28.09
CA LEU A 121 20.95 -2.75 28.12
C LEU A 121 20.92 -3.29 29.56
N LYS A 122 21.90 -2.91 30.41
CA LYS A 122 21.91 -3.29 31.83
C LYS A 122 20.68 -2.77 32.57
N LYS A 123 20.28 -1.52 32.33
CA LYS A 123 19.08 -0.92 32.92
C LYS A 123 17.81 -1.68 32.53
N LEU A 124 17.66 -2.01 31.24
CA LEU A 124 16.53 -2.81 30.75
C LEU A 124 16.50 -4.17 31.45
N TYR A 125 17.65 -4.85 31.55
CA TYR A 125 17.74 -6.17 32.18
C TYR A 125 17.37 -6.12 33.68
N CYS A 126 17.93 -5.19 34.45
CA CYS A 126 17.58 -5.02 35.86
C CYS A 126 16.09 -4.73 36.06
N SER A 127 15.49 -3.91 35.18
CA SER A 127 14.06 -3.61 35.21
C SER A 127 13.20 -4.85 34.94
N THR A 128 13.60 -5.73 34.02
CA THR A 128 12.85 -6.97 33.74
C THR A 128 12.93 -7.99 34.87
N LEU A 129 13.99 -7.96 35.66
CA LEU A 129 14.19 -8.86 36.81
C LEU A 129 13.59 -8.32 38.12
N GLY A 130 13.00 -7.13 38.11
CA GLY A 130 12.49 -6.49 39.33
C GLY A 130 13.59 -6.09 40.32
N LEU A 131 14.83 -5.92 39.85
CA LEU A 131 16.00 -5.51 40.64
C LEU A 131 16.16 -3.98 40.72
N THR A 132 15.07 -3.24 40.61
CA THR A 132 15.06 -1.77 40.63
C THR A 132 15.22 -1.19 42.03
#